data_AF-A0AAU4DR85-F1
#
_entry.id   AF-A0AAU4DR85-F1
#
_cell.length_a   1.000
_cell.length_b   1.000
_cell.length_c   1.000
_cell.angle_alpha   90.00
_cell.angle_beta   90.00
_cell.angle_gamma   90.00
#
_symmetry.space_group_name_H-M   'P 1'
#
loop_
_entity.id
_entity.type
_entity.pdbx_description
1 polymer ?
#
loop_
_entity_poly.entity_id
_entity_poly.type
_entity_poly.pdbx_seq_one_letter_code
_entity_poly.pdbx_strand_id
1 'polypeptide(L)'
;MNLDFTAEPLFSWYVVLLVVSGLIMMGLAAVKAGQGAGMRALNGIFGVGFLGYGIYLGFIFEGGSYLLFFKAFILPVVMIVKFVKDLTARPAAAPAQPAPATDDVAS
;
A
#
# COMPACT_ATOMS: atom_id res chain seq x y z
N MET A 1 0.53 -13.58 24.20
CA MET A 1 0.71 -13.55 22.73
C MET A 1 -0.25 -14.58 22.17
N ASN A 2 -1.16 -14.19 21.29
CA ASN A 2 -2.18 -15.09 20.75
C ASN A 2 -1.73 -15.88 19.52
N LEU A 3 -0.52 -15.63 19.04
CA LEU A 3 0.02 -16.34 17.89
C LEU A 3 0.52 -17.72 18.34
N ASP A 4 -0.28 -18.74 18.06
CA ASP A 4 0.10 -20.14 18.16
C ASP A 4 -0.01 -20.80 16.78
N PHE A 5 1.14 -20.98 16.13
CA PHE A 5 1.21 -21.57 14.79
C PHE A 5 1.01 -23.09 14.80
N THR A 6 1.01 -23.72 15.98
CA THR A 6 0.83 -25.17 16.14
C THR A 6 -0.62 -25.52 16.44
N ALA A 7 -1.27 -24.76 17.31
CA ALA A 7 -2.67 -24.96 17.67
C ALA A 7 -3.63 -24.27 16.69
N GLU A 8 -3.32 -23.03 16.29
CA GLU A 8 -4.19 -22.21 15.42
C GLU A 8 -3.41 -21.60 14.23
N PRO A 9 -2.94 -22.44 13.29
CA PRO A 9 -2.12 -21.99 12.17
C PRO A 9 -2.85 -20.96 11.28
N LEU A 10 -4.14 -21.15 11.02
CA LEU A 10 -4.92 -20.25 10.16
C LEU A 10 -5.07 -18.84 10.77
N PHE A 11 -5.38 -18.77 12.06
CA PHE A 11 -5.46 -17.50 12.79
C PHE A 11 -4.11 -16.79 12.79
N SER A 12 -3.06 -17.53 13.12
CA SER A 12 -1.73 -16.95 13.23
C SER A 12 -1.23 -16.40 11.88
N TRP A 13 -1.46 -17.13 10.79
CA TRP A 13 -1.15 -16.64 9.44
C TRP A 13 -2.02 -15.45 9.03
N TYR A 14 -3.29 -15.45 9.40
CA TYR A 14 -4.17 -14.30 9.16
C TYR A 14 -3.63 -13.02 9.82
N VAL A 15 -3.19 -13.09 11.08
CA VAL A 15 -2.60 -11.95 11.78
C VAL A 15 -1.29 -11.49 11.13
N VAL A 16 -0.42 -12.43 10.72
CA VAL A 16 0.80 -12.09 9.98
C VAL A 16 0.48 -11.36 8.68
N LEU A 17 -0.48 -11.87 7.90
CA LEU A 17 -0.92 -11.24 6.65
C LEU A 17 -1.48 -9.83 6.89
N LEU A 18 -2.24 -9.62 7.97
CA LEU A 18 -2.73 -8.29 8.36
C LEU A 18 -1.58 -7.33 8.62
N VAL A 19 -0.62 -7.72 9.45
CA VAL A 19 0.53 -6.86 9.81
C VAL A 19 1.36 -6.53 8.57
N VAL A 20 1.72 -7.53 7.77
CA VAL A 20 2.52 -7.33 6.55
C VAL A 20 1.79 -6.42 5.56
N SER A 21 0.50 -6.66 5.32
CA SER A 21 -0.31 -5.83 4.42
C SER A 21 -0.44 -4.39 4.93
N GLY A 22 -0.63 -4.22 6.25
CA GLY A 22 -0.70 -2.91 6.89
C GLY A 22 0.58 -2.10 6.67
N LEU A 23 1.74 -2.73 6.88
CA LEU A 23 3.05 -2.12 6.64
C LEU A 23 3.25 -1.73 5.17
N ILE A 24 2.90 -2.61 4.22
CA ILE A 24 3.00 -2.32 2.80
C ILE A 24 2.12 -1.11 2.43
N MET A 25 0.88 -1.09 2.89
CA MET A 25 -0.06 0.00 2.60
C MET A 25 0.41 1.33 3.21
N MET A 26 0.98 1.32 4.42
CA MET A 26 1.61 2.50 5.00
C MET A 26 2.83 2.96 4.19
N GLY A 27 3.65 2.04 3.69
CA GLY A 27 4.74 2.34 2.77
C GLY A 27 4.25 3.00 1.48
N LEU A 28 3.22 2.47 0.85
CA LEU A 28 2.59 3.06 -0.34
C LEU A 28 2.03 4.47 -0.05
N ALA A 29 1.43 4.68 1.12
CA ALA A 29 0.96 6.01 1.53
C ALA A 29 2.11 7.02 1.71
N ALA A 30 3.26 6.57 2.23
CA ALA A 30 4.42 7.42 2.45
C ALA A 30 5.09 7.87 1.15
N VAL A 31 5.11 7.03 0.12
CA VAL A 31 5.79 7.32 -1.14
C VAL A 31 5.00 8.32 -2.01
N LYS A 32 5.69 9.36 -2.52
CA LYS A 32 5.16 10.32 -3.51
C LYS A 32 5.51 9.89 -4.95
N ALA A 33 5.01 8.74 -5.40
CA ALA A 33 5.29 8.21 -6.76
C ALA A 33 4.18 8.54 -7.77
N GLY A 34 3.66 9.77 -7.77
CA GLY A 34 2.59 10.17 -8.71
C GLY A 34 1.17 9.73 -8.30
N GLN A 35 1.01 9.03 -7.18
CA GLN A 35 -0.31 8.79 -6.59
C GLN A 35 -0.94 10.10 -6.09
N GLY A 36 -2.20 10.33 -6.44
CA GLY A 36 -2.99 11.45 -5.93
C GLY A 36 -3.19 11.39 -4.40
N ALA A 37 -3.40 12.55 -3.78
CA ALA A 37 -3.54 12.68 -2.32
C ALA A 37 -4.63 11.76 -1.74
N GLY A 38 -5.76 11.61 -2.44
CA GLY A 38 -6.83 10.70 -2.03
C GLY A 38 -6.41 9.23 -1.98
N MET A 39 -5.63 8.76 -2.97
CA MET A 39 -5.15 7.38 -2.99
C MET A 39 -4.16 7.11 -1.85
N ARG A 40 -3.29 8.09 -1.56
CA ARG A 40 -2.35 7.99 -0.43
C ARG A 40 -3.08 7.98 0.91
N ALA A 41 -4.12 8.82 1.06
CA ALA A 41 -4.97 8.81 2.24
C ALA A 41 -5.69 7.47 2.42
N LEU A 42 -6.24 6.89 1.33
CA LEU A 42 -6.84 5.55 1.36
C LEU A 42 -5.82 4.49 1.81
N ASN A 43 -4.63 4.48 1.22
CA ASN A 43 -3.56 3.55 1.61
C ASN A 43 -3.19 3.71 3.10
N GLY A 44 -3.13 4.95 3.61
CA GLY A 44 -2.86 5.23 5.01
C GLY A 44 -3.95 4.70 5.94
N ILE A 45 -5.22 5.00 5.65
CA ILE A 45 -6.37 4.58 6.47
C ILE A 45 -6.45 3.05 6.52
N PHE A 46 -6.38 2.38 5.36
CA PHE A 46 -6.40 0.92 5.31
C PHE A 46 -5.14 0.32 5.92
N GLY A 47 -3.98 0.92 5.74
CA GLY A 47 -2.74 0.47 6.38
C GLY A 47 -2.83 0.47 7.90
N VAL A 48 -3.31 1.59 8.48
CA VAL A 48 -3.56 1.70 9.93
C VAL A 48 -4.63 0.70 10.38
N GLY A 49 -5.70 0.53 9.63
CA GLY A 49 -6.75 -0.45 9.96
C GLY A 49 -6.23 -1.89 9.99
N PHE A 50 -5.46 -2.31 8.98
CA PHE A 50 -4.88 -3.65 8.90
C PHE A 50 -3.84 -3.88 10.00
N LEU A 51 -2.93 -2.92 10.19
CA LEU A 51 -1.88 -3.04 11.20
C LEU A 51 -2.48 -3.02 12.62
N GLY A 52 -3.40 -2.10 12.88
CA GLY A 52 -4.10 -1.99 14.16
C GLY A 52 -4.91 -3.24 14.48
N TYR A 53 -5.65 -3.78 13.51
CA TYR A 53 -6.42 -5.00 13.72
C TYR A 53 -5.52 -6.24 13.93
N GLY A 54 -4.42 -6.34 13.19
CA GLY A 54 -3.43 -7.40 13.39
C GLY A 54 -2.78 -7.34 14.78
N ILE A 55 -2.38 -6.15 15.23
CA ILE A 55 -1.84 -5.94 16.59
C ILE A 55 -2.89 -6.28 17.65
N TYR A 56 -4.13 -5.80 17.48
CA TYR A 56 -5.22 -6.11 18.39
C TYR A 56 -5.42 -7.63 18.53
N LEU A 57 -5.56 -8.36 17.42
CA LEU A 57 -5.76 -9.80 17.45
C LEU A 57 -4.55 -10.57 18.01
N GLY A 58 -3.33 -10.15 17.67
CA GLY A 58 -2.10 -10.86 18.07
C GLY A 58 -1.69 -10.65 19.54
N PHE A 59 -2.00 -9.48 20.12
CA PHE A 59 -1.47 -9.07 21.42
C PHE A 59 -2.52 -8.72 22.48
N ILE A 60 -3.71 -8.22 22.09
CA ILE A 60 -4.69 -7.64 23.01
C ILE A 60 -5.93 -8.52 23.15
N PHE A 61 -6.33 -9.19 22.08
CA PHE A 61 -7.45 -10.13 22.11
C PHE A 61 -7.13 -11.24 23.11
N GLU A 62 -8.13 -11.81 23.80
CA GLU A 62 -7.90 -12.86 24.81
C GLU A 62 -8.73 -14.13 24.53
N GLY A 63 -9.52 -14.11 23.45
CA GLY A 63 -10.37 -15.24 23.04
C GLY A 63 -11.81 -14.82 22.73
N GLY A 64 -12.56 -15.74 22.11
CA GLY A 64 -13.93 -15.52 21.64
C GLY A 64 -14.06 -15.61 20.12
N SER A 65 -15.11 -15.03 19.57
CA SER A 65 -15.36 -15.02 18.13
C SER A 65 -14.72 -13.82 17.45
N TYR A 66 -13.97 -14.07 16.37
CA TYR A 66 -13.39 -13.04 15.52
C TYR A 66 -13.85 -13.21 14.07
N LEU A 67 -13.75 -12.13 13.29
CA LEU A 67 -14.17 -12.12 11.90
C LEU A 67 -12.94 -12.15 10.98
N LEU A 68 -12.81 -13.23 10.22
CA LEU A 68 -11.76 -13.38 9.22
C LEU A 68 -12.21 -12.78 7.89
N PHE A 69 -11.70 -11.58 7.58
CA PHE A 69 -12.00 -10.90 6.32
C PHE A 69 -10.90 -11.14 5.27
N PHE A 70 -10.68 -12.38 4.85
CA PHE A 70 -9.64 -12.67 3.84
C PHE A 70 -9.82 -11.88 2.53
N LYS A 71 -11.07 -11.57 2.16
CA LYS A 71 -11.38 -10.72 1.01
C LYS A 71 -10.78 -9.31 1.10
N ALA A 72 -10.52 -8.81 2.31
CA ALA A 72 -9.88 -7.52 2.51
C ALA A 72 -8.46 -7.48 1.90
N PHE A 73 -7.75 -8.62 1.85
CA PHE A 73 -6.40 -8.71 1.27
C PHE A 73 -6.35 -8.54 -0.26
N ILE A 74 -7.50 -8.55 -0.95
CA ILE A 74 -7.54 -8.19 -2.37
C ILE A 74 -7.11 -6.74 -2.55
N LEU A 75 -7.50 -5.86 -1.62
CA LEU A 75 -7.19 -4.44 -1.68
C LEU A 75 -5.67 -4.16 -1.73
N PRO A 76 -4.84 -4.62 -0.77
CA PRO A 76 -3.40 -4.39 -0.83
C PRO A 76 -2.76 -4.98 -2.09
N VAL A 77 -3.18 -6.16 -2.54
CA VAL A 77 -2.65 -6.76 -3.79
C VAL A 77 -2.94 -5.86 -4.99
N VAL A 78 -4.18 -5.39 -5.15
CA VAL A 78 -4.55 -4.47 -6.24
C VAL A 78 -3.78 -3.16 -6.15
N MET A 79 -3.59 -2.61 -4.95
CA MET A 79 -2.83 -1.37 -4.76
C MET A 79 -1.36 -1.52 -5.14
N ILE A 80 -0.74 -2.64 -4.79
CA ILE A 80 0.65 -2.96 -5.19
C ILE A 80 0.76 -3.05 -6.71
N VAL A 81 -0.14 -3.80 -7.37
CA VAL A 81 -0.11 -3.96 -8.84
C VAL A 81 -0.26 -2.63 -9.53
N LYS A 82 -1.19 -1.78 -9.08
CA LYS A 82 -1.39 -0.43 -9.63
C LYS A 82 -0.14 0.43 -9.45
N PHE A 83 0.46 0.41 -8.26
CA PHE A 83 1.67 1.16 -7.97
C PHE A 83 2.85 0.75 -8.86
N VAL A 84 3.08 -0.55 -9.04
CA VAL A 84 4.13 -1.08 -9.94
C VAL A 84 3.87 -0.65 -11.38
N LYS A 85 2.63 -0.78 -11.86
CA LYS A 85 2.26 -0.35 -13.22
C LYS A 85 2.53 1.14 -13.43
N ASP A 86 2.11 1.99 -12.49
CA ASP A 86 2.33 3.44 -12.55
C ASP A 86 3.82 3.80 -12.58
N LEU A 87 4.64 3.03 -11.87
CA LEU A 87 6.09 3.20 -11.86
C LEU A 87 6.72 2.83 -13.21
N THR A 88 6.27 1.75 -13.84
CA THR A 88 6.77 1.30 -15.16
C THR A 88 6.26 2.15 -16.33
N ALA A 89 5.10 2.78 -16.19
CA ALA A 89 4.45 3.53 -17.26
C ALA A 89 4.98 4.98 -17.40
N ARG A 90 5.84 5.45 -16.48
CA ARG A 90 6.48 6.77 -16.59
C ARG A 90 7.58 6.71 -17.66
N PRO A 91 7.40 7.33 -18.85
CA PRO A 91 8.49 7.51 -19.78
C PRO A 91 9.54 8.41 -19.11
N ALA A 92 10.83 8.09 -19.25
CA ALA A 92 11.87 9.04 -18.94
C ALA A 92 11.55 10.35 -19.68
N ALA A 93 11.42 11.46 -18.95
CA ALA A 93 11.05 12.74 -19.52
C ALA A 93 11.87 12.97 -20.79
N ALA A 94 11.20 13.05 -21.95
CA ALA A 94 11.85 13.42 -23.18
C ALA A 94 12.53 14.77 -22.93
N PRO A 95 13.83 14.93 -23.25
CA PRO A 95 14.53 16.19 -23.01
C PRO A 95 13.70 17.31 -23.65
N ALA A 96 13.43 18.35 -22.85
CA ALA A 96 12.70 19.53 -23.29
C ALA A 96 13.33 20.00 -24.60
N GLN A 97 12.60 19.88 -25.70
CA GLN A 97 13.09 20.32 -27.00
C GLN A 97 13.34 21.83 -26.88
N PRO A 98 14.59 22.30 -27.10
CA PRO A 98 14.90 23.71 -26.98
C PRO A 98 13.95 24.49 -27.88
N ALA A 99 13.27 25.50 -27.33
CA ALA A 99 12.45 26.41 -28.11
C ALA A 99 13.27 26.91 -29.30
N PRO A 100 12.72 26.92 -30.53
CA PRO A 100 13.45 27.46 -31.67
C PRO A 100 13.85 28.90 -31.34
N ALA A 101 15.16 29.15 -31.35
CA ALA A 101 15.70 30.48 -31.23
C ALA A 101 15.10 31.30 -32.38
N THR A 102 14.21 32.23 -32.06
CA THR A 102 13.86 33.32 -32.96
C THR A 102 15.07 34.24 -32.98
N ASP A 103 16.10 33.82 -33.72
CA ASP A 103 17.15 34.71 -34.17
C ASP A 103 16.50 35.69 -35.16
N ASP A 104 16.53 36.96 -34.77
CA ASP A 104 16.88 38.09 -35.62
C ASP A 104 16.82 37.82 -37.14
N VAL A 105 15.76 38.30 -37.79
CA VAL A 105 15.90 38.86 -39.13
C VAL A 105 15.31 40.26 -39.08
N ALA A 106 16.10 41.17 -38.52
CA ALA A 106 16.11 42.55 -38.94
C ALA A 106 16.27 42.61 -40.46
N SER A 107 15.33 43.26 -41.15
CA SER A 107 15.48 43.83 -42.49
C SER A 107 14.47 44.94 -42.67
#